data_AF-A0A5N8UJU2-F1
#
_entry.id   AF-A0A5N8UJU2-F1
#
_cell.length_a   1.000
_cell.length_b   1.000
_cell.length_c   1.000
_cell.angle_alpha   90.00
_cell.angle_beta   90.00
_cell.angle_gamma   90.00
#
_symmetry.space_group_name_H-M   'P 1'
#
loop_
_entity.id
_entity.type
_entity.pdbx_description
1 polymer ?
#
loop_
_entity_poly.entity_id
_entity_poly.type
_entity_poly.pdbx_seq_one_letter_code
_entity_poly.pdbx_strand_id
1 'polypeptide(L)'
;MIIVSGIAYHFLSPQILVRNHSDRSFYQIIFNLPTSQLTFEPVKANSRQTIYFSPQEKTGLVTYQLISINGAQVAQGHIEYQFDDNNFSQFGTKLSFIIDEQYRISFSSNQQ
;
A
#
# COMPACT_ATOMS: atom_id res chain seq x y z
N MET A 1 25.17 -25.06 2.15
CA MET A 1 24.36 -24.37 1.13
C MET A 1 23.19 -23.73 1.86
N ILE A 2 23.23 -22.40 2.02
CA ILE A 2 22.42 -21.67 3.00
C ILE A 2 21.02 -21.42 2.41
N ILE A 3 20.02 -22.15 2.89
CA ILE A 3 18.59 -21.94 2.62
C ILE A 3 18.04 -20.97 3.69
N VAL A 4 18.66 -19.80 3.84
CA VAL A 4 18.21 -18.76 4.79
C VAL A 4 17.72 -17.50 4.05
N SER A 5 17.93 -17.45 2.74
CA SER A 5 17.62 -16.30 1.90
C SER A 5 16.11 -16.03 1.72
N GLY A 6 15.27 -17.05 1.88
CA GLY A 6 13.82 -16.94 1.63
C GLY A 6 13.03 -16.28 2.77
N ILE A 7 13.49 -16.39 4.01
CA ILE A 7 12.72 -15.96 5.20
C ILE A 7 12.92 -14.46 5.49
N ALA A 8 14.10 -13.93 5.17
CA ALA A 8 14.41 -12.51 5.39
C ALA A 8 13.62 -11.57 4.44
N TYR A 9 13.29 -12.02 3.21
CA TYR A 9 12.57 -11.21 2.23
C TYR A 9 11.19 -10.77 2.76
N HIS A 10 10.47 -11.67 3.43
CA HIS A 10 9.16 -11.33 4.02
C HIS A 10 9.22 -10.39 5.21
N PHE A 11 10.31 -10.40 5.98
CA PHE A 11 10.42 -9.57 7.18
C PHE A 11 10.90 -8.15 6.90
N LEU A 12 11.56 -7.97 5.75
CA LEU A 12 12.23 -6.74 5.42
C LEU A 12 11.51 -5.98 4.30
N SER A 13 10.85 -6.63 3.33
CA SER A 13 10.21 -5.90 2.23
C SER A 13 9.15 -4.89 2.70
N PRO A 14 9.15 -3.67 2.14
CA PRO A 14 8.10 -2.70 2.42
C PRO A 14 6.75 -3.24 1.95
N GLN A 15 5.68 -2.79 2.59
CA GLN A 15 4.34 -3.30 2.36
C GLN A 15 3.27 -2.21 2.31
N ILE A 16 2.24 -2.46 1.51
CA ILE A 16 1.01 -1.68 1.50
C ILE A 16 -0.08 -2.53 2.15
N LEU A 17 -0.68 -2.00 3.21
CA LEU A 17 -1.83 -2.55 3.90
C LEU A 17 -3.08 -1.82 3.42
N VAL A 18 -4.00 -2.54 2.80
CA VAL A 18 -5.32 -2.05 2.41
C VAL A 18 -6.33 -2.58 3.41
N ARG A 19 -7.04 -1.68 4.09
CA ARG A 19 -8.17 -2.01 4.97
C ARG A 19 -9.42 -1.32 4.48
N ASN A 20 -10.48 -2.10 4.33
CA ASN A 20 -11.80 -1.59 4.04
C ASN A 20 -12.72 -1.98 5.18
N HIS A 21 -12.98 -1.03 6.08
CA HIS A 21 -13.93 -1.18 7.18
C HIS A 21 -15.36 -0.81 6.77
N SER A 22 -15.55 -0.31 5.54
CA SER A 22 -16.88 -0.01 5.04
C SER A 22 -17.64 -1.28 4.65
N ASP A 23 -18.96 -1.15 4.57
CA ASP A 23 -19.89 -2.16 4.07
C ASP A 23 -19.90 -2.25 2.53
N ARG A 24 -19.15 -1.40 1.81
CA ARG A 24 -19.06 -1.40 0.35
C ARG A 24 -17.80 -2.08 -0.15
N SER A 25 -17.95 -2.83 -1.23
CA SER A 25 -16.81 -3.34 -2.00
C SER A 25 -16.47 -2.36 -3.13
N PHE A 26 -15.20 -2.31 -3.50
CA PHE A 26 -14.69 -1.53 -4.62
C PHE A 26 -14.08 -2.48 -5.66
N TYR A 27 -14.08 -2.03 -6.92
CA TYR A 27 -13.56 -2.81 -8.02
C TYR A 27 -12.07 -3.04 -7.83
N GLN A 28 -11.31 -1.96 -7.77
CA GLN A 28 -9.88 -2.03 -7.54
C GLN A 28 -9.35 -0.78 -6.84
N ILE A 29 -8.20 -0.93 -6.21
CA ILE A 29 -7.33 0.20 -5.89
C ILE A 29 -6.00 0.03 -6.59
N ILE A 30 -5.55 1.11 -7.23
CA ILE A 30 -4.27 1.19 -7.93
C ILE A 30 -3.36 2.09 -7.11
N PHE A 31 -2.15 1.63 -6.83
CA PHE A 31 -1.07 2.42 -6.28
C PHE A 31 0.02 2.58 -7.34
N ASN A 32 0.37 3.81 -7.69
CA ASN A 32 1.55 4.07 -8.51
C ASN A 32 2.68 4.48 -7.58
N LEU A 33 3.69 3.62 -7.51
CA LEU A 33 4.96 3.87 -6.87
C LEU A 33 5.92 4.45 -7.92
N PRO A 34 7.06 5.04 -7.54
CA PRO A 34 7.99 5.64 -8.49
C PRO A 34 8.49 4.68 -9.57
N THR A 35 8.71 3.41 -9.22
CA THR A 35 9.27 2.42 -10.17
C THR A 35 8.32 1.28 -10.52
N SER A 36 7.12 1.23 -9.92
CA SER A 36 6.19 0.12 -10.14
C SER A 36 4.74 0.52 -9.86
N GLN A 37 3.80 -0.29 -10.35
CA GLN A 37 2.38 -0.14 -10.06
C GLN A 37 1.89 -1.39 -9.34
N LEU A 38 1.07 -1.21 -8.30
CA LEU A 38 0.40 -2.27 -7.58
C LEU A 38 -1.10 -2.11 -7.72
N THR A 39 -1.80 -3.21 -7.98
CA THR A 39 -3.26 -3.23 -8.07
C THR A 39 -3.81 -4.27 -7.10
N PHE A 40 -4.83 -3.89 -6.33
CA PHE A 40 -5.64 -4.80 -5.53
C PHE A 40 -7.04 -4.89 -6.12
N GLU A 41 -7.44 -6.10 -6.51
CA GLU A 41 -8.77 -6.39 -7.05
C GLU A 41 -9.23 -7.78 -6.56
N PRO A 42 -10.46 -7.92 -6.03
CA PRO A 42 -11.36 -6.86 -5.56
C PRO A 42 -10.99 -6.35 -4.16
N VAL A 43 -11.35 -5.10 -3.86
CA VAL A 43 -11.30 -4.55 -2.49
C VAL A 43 -12.63 -4.82 -1.80
N LYS A 44 -12.74 -5.99 -1.17
CA LYS A 44 -13.99 -6.45 -0.53
C LYS A 44 -14.37 -5.57 0.67
N ALA A 45 -15.66 -5.46 0.96
CA ALA A 45 -16.18 -4.90 2.21
C ALA A 45 -15.60 -5.65 3.43
N ASN A 46 -15.40 -4.96 4.54
CA ASN A 46 -14.90 -5.53 5.80
C ASN A 46 -13.64 -6.41 5.64
N SER A 47 -12.70 -5.98 4.79
CA SER A 47 -11.55 -6.80 4.42
C SER A 47 -10.21 -6.13 4.73
N ARG A 48 -9.18 -6.96 4.83
CA ARG A 48 -7.78 -6.57 5.02
C ARG A 48 -6.91 -7.34 4.04
N GLN A 49 -6.11 -6.61 3.27
CA GLN A 49 -5.17 -7.17 2.31
C GLN A 49 -3.79 -6.52 2.51
N THR A 50 -2.73 -7.25 2.19
CA THR A 50 -1.35 -6.75 2.29
C THR A 50 -0.57 -7.24 1.09
N ILE A 51 0.12 -6.34 0.42
CA ILE A 51 1.07 -6.66 -0.65
C ILE A 51 2.45 -6.15 -0.23
N TYR A 52 3.45 -7.00 -0.42
CA TYR A 52 4.85 -6.65 -0.28
C TYR A 52 5.36 -6.20 -1.64
N PHE A 53 6.20 -5.17 -1.64
CA PHE A 53 6.81 -4.66 -2.86
C PHE A 53 8.31 -4.52 -2.68
N SER A 54 9.02 -4.42 -3.80
CA SER A 54 10.46 -4.19 -3.77
C SER A 54 10.75 -2.77 -3.25
N PRO A 55 11.83 -2.58 -2.46
CA PRO A 55 12.36 -1.27 -2.11
C PRO A 55 12.33 -0.29 -3.29
N GLN A 56 11.92 0.95 -3.04
CA GLN A 56 11.77 2.01 -4.06
C GLN A 56 12.91 3.05 -3.91
N GLU A 57 12.87 4.12 -4.70
CA GLU A 57 13.78 5.27 -4.52
C GLU A 57 13.72 5.80 -3.09
N LYS A 58 14.81 6.38 -2.57
CA LYS A 58 14.91 6.86 -1.17
C LYS A 58 13.79 7.83 -0.80
N THR A 59 13.41 8.71 -1.71
CA THR A 59 12.27 9.61 -1.54
C THR A 59 11.39 9.48 -2.77
N GLY A 60 10.08 9.54 -2.59
CA GLY A 60 9.18 9.48 -3.72
C GLY A 60 7.74 9.82 -3.39
N LEU A 61 6.95 9.90 -4.45
CA LEU A 61 5.51 10.10 -4.38
C LEU A 61 4.82 8.77 -4.67
N VAL A 62 3.99 8.29 -3.75
CA VAL A 62 3.04 7.22 -4.03
C VAL A 62 1.68 7.84 -4.24
N THR A 63 1.08 7.59 -5.40
CA THR A 63 -0.29 8.01 -5.70
C THR A 63 -1.23 6.82 -5.59
N TYR A 64 -2.50 7.07 -5.28
CA TYR A 64 -3.54 6.05 -5.33
C TYR A 64 -4.75 6.50 -6.14
N GLN A 65 -5.45 5.52 -6.71
CA GLN A 65 -6.76 5.69 -7.34
C GLN A 65 -7.68 4.55 -6.90
N LEU A 66 -8.86 4.90 -6.37
CA LEU A 66 -9.89 3.94 -5.98
C LEU A 66 -11.00 3.93 -7.02
N ILE A 67 -11.30 2.75 -7.55
CA ILE A 67 -12.30 2.55 -8.60
C ILE A 67 -13.48 1.78 -8.00
N SER A 68 -14.69 2.32 -8.11
CA SER A 68 -15.91 1.65 -7.66
C SER A 68 -16.31 0.51 -8.61
N ILE A 69 -17.21 -0.35 -8.16
CA ILE A 69 -17.73 -1.50 -8.93
C ILE A 69 -18.35 -1.16 -10.30
N ASN A 70 -18.75 0.10 -10.51
CA ASN A 70 -19.26 0.59 -11.79
C ASN A 70 -18.16 1.17 -12.70
N GLY A 71 -16.88 1.05 -12.33
CA GLY A 71 -15.73 1.55 -13.09
C GLY A 71 -15.41 3.03 -12.89
N ALA A 72 -16.18 3.77 -12.09
CA ALA A 72 -15.89 5.18 -11.82
C ALA A 72 -14.73 5.34 -10.82
N GLN A 73 -13.86 6.31 -11.06
CA GLN A 73 -12.89 6.73 -10.04
C GLN A 73 -13.64 7.51 -8.94
N VAL A 74 -13.60 6.99 -7.71
CA VAL A 74 -14.31 7.58 -6.57
C VAL A 74 -13.39 8.29 -5.59
N ALA A 75 -12.08 8.02 -5.65
CA ALA A 75 -11.09 8.75 -4.89
C ALA A 75 -9.72 8.68 -5.54
N GLN A 76 -8.90 9.69 -5.24
CA GLN A 76 -7.49 9.72 -5.56
C GLN A 76 -6.75 10.56 -4.53
N GLY A 77 -5.45 10.33 -4.41
CA GLY A 77 -4.60 11.09 -3.51
C GLY A 77 -3.16 10.63 -3.62
N HIS A 78 -2.32 11.17 -2.74
CA HIS A 78 -0.91 10.83 -2.71
C HIS A 78 -0.36 10.89 -1.30
N ILE A 79 0.79 10.27 -1.10
CA ILE A 79 1.65 10.49 0.05
C ILE A 79 3.09 10.61 -0.43
N GLU A 80 3.82 11.53 0.18
CA GLU A 80 5.27 11.55 0.08
C GLU A 80 5.83 10.56 1.09
N TYR A 81 6.83 9.78 0.67
CA TYR A 81 7.57 8.93 1.57
C TYR A 81 9.05 9.28 1.46
N GLN A 82 9.77 9.23 2.57
CA GLN A 82 11.22 9.45 2.62
C GLN A 82 11.85 8.37 3.47
N PHE A 83 12.45 7.37 2.84
CA PHE A 83 13.28 6.41 3.54
C PHE A 83 14.57 7.06 4.04
N ASP A 84 14.89 6.88 5.32
CA ASP A 84 16.13 7.39 5.93
C ASP A 84 17.39 6.84 5.25
N ASP A 85 18.49 7.59 5.28
CA ASP A 85 19.73 7.25 4.57
C ASP A 85 20.44 5.97 5.05
N ASN A 86 20.02 5.41 6.19
CA ASN A 86 20.47 4.10 6.61
C ASN A 86 19.87 3.05 5.66
N ASN A 87 20.70 2.28 4.95
CA ASN A 87 20.30 1.23 3.98
C ASN A 87 19.28 0.19 4.51
N PHE A 88 18.89 0.26 5.78
CA PHE A 88 17.89 -0.57 6.42
C PHE A 88 16.53 0.13 6.66
N SER A 89 16.38 1.42 6.35
CA SER A 89 15.19 2.24 6.68
C SER A 89 13.94 1.94 5.85
N GLN A 90 14.12 1.41 4.63
CA GLN A 90 13.01 0.93 3.81
C GLN A 90 12.42 -0.36 4.38
N PHE A 91 13.21 -1.05 5.21
CA PHE A 91 12.78 -2.33 5.73
C PHE A 91 11.74 -2.15 6.81
N GLY A 92 10.58 -2.79 6.63
CA GLY A 92 9.46 -2.63 7.53
C GLY A 92 8.66 -1.32 7.37
N THR A 93 8.87 -0.55 6.29
CA THR A 93 7.94 0.53 5.95
C THR A 93 6.57 -0.03 5.60
N LYS A 94 5.54 0.57 6.17
CA LYS A 94 4.14 0.18 6.03
C LYS A 94 3.33 1.38 5.58
N LEU A 95 2.92 1.36 4.33
CA LEU A 95 1.89 2.27 3.85
C LEU A 95 0.53 1.69 4.23
N SER A 96 -0.32 2.50 4.85
CA SER A 96 -1.65 2.11 5.30
C SER A 96 -2.70 2.90 4.54
N PHE A 97 -3.47 2.20 3.73
CA PHE A 97 -4.66 2.72 3.06
C PHE A 97 -5.90 2.19 3.77
N ILE A 98 -6.68 3.09 4.35
CA ILE A 98 -7.85 2.74 5.17
C ILE A 98 -9.08 3.45 4.60
N ILE A 99 -10.12 2.67 4.33
CA ILE A 99 -11.48 3.15 4.11
C ILE A 99 -12.25 2.87 5.40
N ASP A 100 -12.71 3.92 6.08
CA ASP A 100 -13.50 3.77 7.31
C ASP A 100 -14.98 3.46 7.03
N GLU A 101 -15.75 3.23 8.09
CA GLU A 101 -17.19 2.94 8.02
C GLU A 101 -18.01 4.09 7.40
N GLN A 102 -17.49 5.32 7.41
CA GLN A 102 -18.09 6.51 6.81
C GLN A 102 -17.54 6.80 5.40
N TYR A 103 -16.82 5.85 4.79
CA TYR A 103 -16.18 5.95 3.48
C TYR A 103 -15.09 7.02 3.37
N ARG A 104 -14.55 7.49 4.50
CA ARG A 104 -13.40 8.40 4.48
C ARG A 104 -12.14 7.60 4.22
N ILE A 105 -11.25 8.19 3.44
CA ILE A 105 -10.00 7.56 3.04
C ILE A 105 -8.86 8.21 3.82
N SER A 106 -8.06 7.37 4.46
CA SER A 106 -6.79 7.76 5.08
C SER A 106 -5.65 7.00 4.42
N PHE A 107 -4.65 7.73 3.94
CA PHE A 107 -3.42 7.15 3.39
C PHE A 107 -2.23 7.70 4.15
N SER A 108 -1.49 6.81 4.82
CA SER A 108 -0.44 7.19 5.76
C SER A 108 0.76 6.23 5.68
N SER A 109 1.93 6.71 6.09
CA SER A 109 3.14 5.91 6.27
C SER A 109 3.42 5.76 7.77
N ASN A 110 3.99 4.63 8.19
CA ASN A 110 4.36 4.37 9.59
C ASN A 110 5.65 5.05 10.05
N GLN A 111 6.18 6.03 9.30
CA GLN A 111 7.32 6.81 9.76
C GLN A 111 6.88 7.73 10.91
N GLN A 112 7.16 7.24 12.12
CA GLN A 112 7.33 8.02 13.34
C GLN A 112 8.81 8.00 13.71
#